data_AF-A0A3C2E8T2-F1
#
_entry.id   AF-A0A3C2E8T2-F1
#
_cell.length_a   1.000
_cell.length_b   1.000
_cell.length_c   1.000
_cell.angle_alpha   90.00
_cell.angle_beta   90.00
_cell.angle_gamma   90.00
#
_symmetry.space_group_name_H-M   'P 1'
#
loop_
_entity.id
_entity.type
_entity.pdbx_description
1 polymer ?
#
loop_
_entity_poly.entity_id
_entity_poly.type
_entity_poly.pdbx_seq_one_letter_code
_entity_poly.pdbx_strand_id
1 'polypeptide(L)'
;MLDAFKRLLTGDPPKPHPELDPQVAAAALLVEAALADGVYARIEEEQIRAILMASFDLDEDEAERIHTEAEDLAEAAVDHYQFTKVVKACLPKAQRVSLIEHLWAVALSDGEKSPFEESFIRTVAPLLAVDDRERVFARSRAEAAARKR
;
A
#
# COMPACT_ATOMS: atom_id res chain seq x y z
N MET A 1 -3.51 -25.15 -1.20
CA MET A 1 -3.45 -24.44 -2.51
C MET A 1 -3.09 -22.96 -2.38
N LEU A 2 -2.70 -22.47 -1.20
CA LEU A 2 -2.23 -21.08 -1.00
C LEU A 2 -0.69 -20.95 -1.13
N ASP A 3 0.05 -22.06 -1.08
CA ASP A 3 1.53 -22.05 -1.06
C ASP A 3 2.20 -21.73 -2.41
N ALA A 4 1.49 -21.96 -3.53
CA ALA A 4 2.02 -21.63 -4.85
C ALA A 4 2.05 -20.11 -5.10
N PHE A 5 1.23 -19.35 -4.38
CA PHE A 5 1.13 -17.89 -4.52
C PHE A 5 2.19 -17.16 -3.69
N LYS A 6 2.53 -17.68 -2.49
CA LYS A 6 3.63 -17.16 -1.65
C LYS A 6 4.97 -17.13 -2.39
N ARG A 7 5.25 -18.11 -3.26
CA ARG A 7 6.51 -18.18 -4.04
C ARG A 7 6.59 -17.26 -5.25
N LEU A 8 5.48 -16.71 -5.73
CA LEU A 8 5.48 -15.73 -6.82
C LEU A 8 5.59 -14.29 -6.30
N LEU A 9 5.31 -14.08 -5.00
CA LEU A 9 5.29 -12.78 -4.32
C LEU A 9 6.53 -12.51 -3.47
N THR A 10 7.38 -13.51 -3.22
CA THR A 10 8.75 -13.28 -2.71
C THR A 10 9.61 -12.65 -3.80
N GLY A 11 9.32 -11.39 -4.14
CA GLY A 11 10.30 -10.53 -4.77
C GLY A 11 11.47 -10.30 -3.82
N ASP A 12 12.59 -9.80 -4.35
CA ASP A 12 13.75 -9.47 -3.51
C ASP A 12 13.33 -8.64 -2.29
N PRO A 13 13.91 -8.91 -1.11
CA PRO A 13 13.62 -8.12 0.07
C PRO A 13 13.90 -6.63 -0.22
N PRO A 14 13.15 -5.72 0.42
CA PRO A 14 13.35 -4.30 0.24
C PRO A 14 14.81 -3.94 0.49
N LYS A 15 15.39 -3.09 -0.37
CA LYS A 15 16.74 -2.58 -0.11
C LYS A 15 16.67 -1.53 1.00
N PRO A 16 17.58 -1.55 1.99
CA PRO A 16 17.61 -0.52 3.02
C PRO A 16 17.86 0.86 2.37
N HIS A 17 17.15 1.88 2.85
CA HIS A 17 17.31 3.27 2.42
C HIS A 17 17.77 4.12 3.61
N PRO A 18 18.70 5.08 3.42
CA PRO A 18 19.22 5.88 4.52
C PRO A 18 18.20 6.86 5.13
N GLU A 19 17.13 7.21 4.40
CA GLU A 19 16.14 8.20 4.83
C GLU A 19 14.94 7.58 5.58
N LEU A 20 14.49 6.38 5.18
CA LEU A 20 13.28 5.75 5.73
C LEU A 20 13.24 4.25 5.38
N ASP A 21 12.68 3.42 6.26
CA ASP A 21 12.43 2.02 5.93
C ASP A 21 11.41 1.92 4.76
N PRO A 22 11.70 1.18 3.68
CA PRO A 22 10.76 0.99 2.58
C PRO A 22 9.42 0.36 2.98
N GLN A 23 9.37 -0.43 4.05
CA GLN A 23 8.12 -0.98 4.59
C GLN A 23 7.27 0.14 5.22
N VAL A 24 7.90 1.03 6.01
CA VAL A 24 7.26 2.22 6.59
C VAL A 24 6.82 3.18 5.49
N ALA A 25 7.63 3.40 4.46
CA ALA A 25 7.26 4.24 3.32
C ALA A 25 6.06 3.68 2.54
N ALA A 26 5.99 2.35 2.36
CA ALA A 26 4.84 1.71 1.73
C ALA A 26 3.59 1.79 2.62
N ALA A 27 3.74 1.59 3.92
CA ALA A 27 2.67 1.73 4.90
C ALA A 27 2.11 3.16 4.94
N ALA A 28 2.98 4.18 4.91
CA ALA A 28 2.56 5.58 4.91
C ALA A 28 1.68 5.91 3.69
N LEU A 29 2.01 5.37 2.51
CA LEU A 29 1.15 5.53 1.33
C LEU A 29 -0.21 4.83 1.48
N LEU A 30 -0.29 3.71 2.19
CA LEU A 30 -1.56 3.03 2.49
C LEU A 30 -2.41 3.86 3.46
N VAL A 31 -1.78 4.45 4.48
CA VAL A 31 -2.43 5.36 5.43
C VAL A 31 -2.93 6.63 4.71
N GLU A 32 -2.12 7.24 3.85
CA GLU A 32 -2.54 8.40 3.05
C GLU A 32 -3.71 8.08 2.12
N ALA A 33 -3.80 6.85 1.58
CA ALA A 33 -4.95 6.42 0.80
C ALA A 33 -6.21 6.34 1.67
N ALA A 34 -6.09 5.77 2.88
CA ALA A 34 -7.20 5.67 3.84
C ALA A 34 -7.65 7.05 4.35
N LEU A 35 -6.74 8.02 4.43
CA LEU A 35 -7.02 9.39 4.85
C LEU A 35 -7.50 10.30 3.71
N ALA A 36 -7.58 9.80 2.47
CA ALA A 36 -7.76 10.65 1.29
C ALA A 36 -9.06 11.47 1.30
N ASP A 37 -10.12 10.97 1.93
CA ASP A 37 -11.40 11.67 2.11
C ASP A 37 -11.58 12.28 3.52
N GLY A 38 -10.59 12.15 4.39
CA GLY A 38 -10.57 12.64 5.76
C GLY A 38 -11.26 11.75 6.78
N VAL A 39 -11.72 10.55 6.41
CA VAL A 39 -12.33 9.58 7.32
C VAL A 39 -11.46 8.34 7.38
N TYR A 40 -10.77 8.18 8.51
CA TYR A 40 -10.00 6.98 8.79
C TYR A 40 -10.69 6.17 9.87
N ALA A 41 -11.15 4.97 9.53
CA ALA A 41 -11.83 4.09 10.45
C ALA A 41 -11.02 2.82 10.73
N ARG A 42 -11.51 2.06 11.71
CA ARG A 42 -10.85 0.84 12.20
C ARG A 42 -10.76 -0.25 11.12
N ILE A 43 -11.64 -0.23 10.12
CA ILE A 43 -11.63 -1.23 9.06
C ILE A 43 -10.46 -1.01 8.09
N GLU A 44 -10.12 0.24 7.81
CA GLU A 44 -8.93 0.59 7.03
C GLU A 44 -7.66 0.23 7.80
N GLU A 45 -7.59 0.56 9.09
CA GLU A 45 -6.49 0.20 9.99
C GLU A 45 -6.22 -1.31 10.00
N GLU A 46 -7.25 -2.12 10.28
CA GLU A 46 -7.17 -3.58 10.28
C GLU A 46 -6.73 -4.12 8.90
N GLN A 47 -7.24 -3.53 7.82
CA GLN A 47 -6.89 -3.91 6.46
C GLN A 47 -5.43 -3.57 6.13
N ILE A 48 -4.91 -2.42 6.56
CA ILE A 48 -3.51 -2.03 6.37
C ILE A 48 -2.59 -3.00 7.11
N ARG A 49 -2.85 -3.26 8.40
CA ARG A 49 -2.05 -4.21 9.20
C ARG A 49 -2.00 -5.60 8.56
N ALA A 50 -3.15 -6.10 8.09
CA ALA A 50 -3.24 -7.38 7.39
C ALA A 50 -2.41 -7.41 6.09
N ILE A 51 -2.40 -6.31 5.33
CA ILE A 51 -1.55 -6.16 4.13
C ILE A 51 -0.08 -6.19 4.50
N LEU A 52 0.34 -5.49 5.56
CA LEU A 52 1.74 -5.43 5.99
C LEU A 52 2.26 -6.81 6.38
N MET A 53 1.52 -7.53 7.23
CA MET A 53 1.87 -8.90 7.63
C MET A 53 2.02 -9.82 6.40
N ALA A 54 1.07 -9.77 5.47
CA ALA A 54 1.08 -10.65 4.30
C ALA A 54 2.15 -10.29 3.26
N SER A 55 2.46 -9.00 3.09
CA SER A 55 3.37 -8.51 2.05
C SER A 55 4.83 -8.59 2.44
N PHE A 56 5.11 -8.45 3.74
CA PHE A 56 6.47 -8.33 4.27
C PHE A 56 6.86 -9.46 5.23
N ASP A 57 6.00 -10.47 5.40
CA ASP A 57 6.22 -11.62 6.31
C ASP A 57 6.48 -11.18 7.75
N LEU A 58 5.73 -10.17 8.20
CA LEU A 58 5.83 -9.57 9.52
C LEU A 58 4.87 -10.24 10.50
N ASP A 59 5.27 -10.29 11.77
CA ASP A 59 4.34 -10.62 12.84
C ASP A 59 3.42 -9.43 13.20
N GLU A 60 2.51 -9.68 14.15
CA GLU A 60 1.50 -8.68 14.54
C GLU A 60 2.12 -7.45 15.23
N ASP A 61 3.14 -7.65 16.06
CA ASP A 61 3.82 -6.57 16.79
C ASP A 61 4.68 -5.72 15.85
N GLU A 62 5.34 -6.36 14.89
CA GLU A 62 6.10 -5.69 13.83
C GLU A 62 5.20 -4.89 12.89
N ALA A 63 4.07 -5.45 12.49
CA ALA A 63 3.10 -4.78 11.64
C ALA A 63 2.48 -3.57 12.35
N GLU A 64 2.12 -3.71 13.64
CA GLU A 64 1.65 -2.60 14.49
C GLU A 64 2.68 -1.48 14.55
N ARG A 65 3.94 -1.81 14.88
CA ARG A 65 5.00 -0.82 14.99
C ARG A 65 5.20 -0.02 13.70
N ILE A 66 5.24 -0.72 12.56
CA ILE A 66 5.40 -0.09 11.23
C ILE A 66 4.18 0.75 10.89
N HIS A 67 2.99 0.27 11.23
CA HIS A 67 1.75 0.98 10.99
C HIS A 67 1.67 2.28 11.81
N THR A 68 1.96 2.24 13.12
CA THR A 68 2.03 3.45 13.96
C THR A 68 3.06 4.46 13.43
N GLU A 69 4.26 4.00 13.07
CA GLU A 69 5.30 4.88 12.50
C GLU A 69 4.84 5.51 11.18
N ALA A 70 4.11 4.76 10.37
CA ALA A 70 3.56 5.25 9.11
C ALA A 70 2.43 6.26 9.32
N GLU A 71 1.60 6.11 10.35
CA GLU A 71 0.56 7.07 10.71
C GLU A 71 1.16 8.42 11.12
N ASP A 72 2.13 8.41 12.03
CA ASP A 72 2.84 9.61 12.47
C ASP A 72 3.48 10.35 11.27
N LEU A 73 4.07 9.59 10.35
CA LEU A 73 4.68 10.14 9.14
C LEU A 73 3.65 10.70 8.15
N ALA A 74 2.54 10.00 7.94
CA ALA A 74 1.47 10.43 7.04
C ALA A 74 0.79 11.71 7.56
N GLU A 75 0.57 11.83 8.87
CA GLU A 75 -0.01 13.03 9.49
C GLU A 75 0.95 14.22 9.41
N ALA A 76 2.26 13.99 9.56
CA ALA A 76 3.29 15.03 9.46
C ALA A 76 3.71 15.36 8.01
N ALA A 77 3.29 14.57 7.02
CA ALA A 77 3.75 14.68 5.65
C ALA A 77 3.25 15.97 4.98
N VAL A 78 4.16 16.67 4.30
CA VAL A 78 3.80 17.80 3.42
C VAL A 78 3.36 17.29 2.05
N ASP A 79 3.97 16.19 1.59
CA ASP A 79 3.65 15.52 0.33
C ASP A 79 3.96 14.00 0.40
N HIS A 80 3.44 13.29 -0.60
CA HIS A 80 3.64 11.84 -0.81
C HIS A 80 4.97 11.52 -1.52
N TYR A 81 5.71 12.53 -1.97
CA TYR A 81 6.92 12.34 -2.81
C TYR A 81 8.04 11.69 -2.00
N GLN A 82 8.18 12.06 -0.73
CA GLN A 82 9.14 11.44 0.19
C GLN A 82 8.97 9.92 0.27
N PHE A 83 7.73 9.42 0.36
CA PHE A 83 7.45 7.98 0.46
C PHE A 83 7.62 7.29 -0.89
N THR A 84 7.05 7.87 -1.96
CA THR A 84 7.14 7.27 -3.30
C THR A 84 8.57 7.17 -3.82
N LYS A 85 9.45 8.12 -3.45
CA LYS A 85 10.90 8.07 -3.76
C LYS A 85 11.56 6.84 -3.14
N VAL A 86 11.33 6.59 -1.85
CA VAL A 86 11.89 5.44 -1.12
C VAL A 86 11.36 4.13 -1.70
N VAL A 87 10.04 4.02 -1.86
CA VAL A 87 9.41 2.83 -2.43
C VAL A 87 9.95 2.55 -3.85
N LYS A 88 10.08 3.58 -4.69
CA LYS A 88 10.62 3.43 -6.05
C LYS A 88 12.07 2.99 -6.07
N ALA A 89 12.89 3.47 -5.14
CA ALA A 89 14.31 3.13 -5.04
C ALA A 89 14.52 1.70 -4.52
N CYS A 90 13.68 1.26 -3.59
CA CYS A 90 13.92 0.05 -2.81
C CYS A 90 13.11 -1.16 -3.25
N LEU A 91 11.91 -0.96 -3.82
CA LEU A 91 11.04 -2.06 -4.22
C LEU A 91 11.15 -2.37 -5.73
N PRO A 92 11.27 -3.66 -6.11
CA PRO A 92 11.13 -4.09 -7.49
C PRO A 92 9.80 -3.66 -8.11
N LYS A 93 9.77 -3.55 -9.44
CA LYS A 93 8.58 -3.12 -10.19
C LYS A 93 7.32 -3.92 -9.83
N ALA A 94 7.46 -5.24 -9.69
CA ALA A 94 6.35 -6.12 -9.35
C ALA A 94 5.74 -5.77 -7.98
N GLN A 95 6.57 -5.52 -6.97
CA GLN A 95 6.11 -5.10 -5.64
C GLN A 95 5.44 -3.72 -5.68
N ARG A 96 5.91 -2.80 -6.52
CA ARG A 96 5.26 -1.49 -6.72
C ARG A 96 3.88 -1.60 -7.34
N VAL A 97 3.71 -2.52 -8.30
CA VAL A 97 2.39 -2.84 -8.87
C VAL A 97 1.48 -3.49 -7.81
N SER A 98 2.03 -4.36 -6.96
CA SER A 98 1.28 -4.93 -5.83
C SER A 98 0.87 -3.87 -4.81
N LEU A 99 1.71 -2.87 -4.54
CA LEU A 99 1.37 -1.76 -3.67
C LEU A 99 0.18 -0.97 -4.21
N ILE A 100 0.11 -0.73 -5.53
CA ILE A 100 -1.07 -0.09 -6.15
C ILE A 100 -2.34 -0.92 -5.96
N GLU A 101 -2.24 -2.25 -6.02
CA GLU A 101 -3.37 -3.13 -5.72
C GLU A 101 -3.77 -3.06 -4.24
N HIS A 102 -2.81 -2.98 -3.32
CA HIS A 102 -3.06 -2.80 -1.89
C HIS A 102 -3.72 -1.45 -1.58
N LEU A 103 -3.29 -0.38 -2.24
CA LEU A 103 -3.93 0.94 -2.13
C LEU A 103 -5.40 0.88 -2.54
N TRP A 104 -5.72 0.17 -3.63
CA TRP A 104 -7.12 -0.09 -3.99
C TRP A 104 -7.86 -0.97 -2.98
N ALA A 105 -7.19 -1.94 -2.36
CA ALA A 105 -7.83 -2.81 -1.37
C ALA A 105 -8.23 -2.04 -0.10
N VAL A 106 -7.43 -1.06 0.30
CA VAL A 106 -7.75 -0.14 1.41
C VAL A 106 -8.91 0.79 1.01
N ALA A 107 -8.80 1.43 -0.16
CA ALA A 107 -9.82 2.34 -0.72
C ALA A 107 -11.14 1.64 -1.16
N LEU A 108 -11.29 0.34 -0.92
CA LEU A 108 -12.51 -0.41 -1.20
C LEU A 108 -13.00 -1.15 0.06
N SER A 109 -12.39 -0.88 1.21
CA SER A 109 -12.61 -1.64 2.44
C SER A 109 -13.96 -1.33 3.10
N ASP A 110 -14.46 -0.11 2.96
CA ASP A 110 -15.78 0.34 3.39
C ASP A 110 -16.92 -0.03 2.41
N GLY A 111 -16.56 -0.48 1.20
CA GLY A 111 -17.47 -0.92 0.16
C GLY A 111 -17.95 0.18 -0.79
N GLU A 112 -17.57 1.43 -0.57
CA GLU A 112 -17.84 2.54 -1.49
C GLU A 112 -16.58 2.93 -2.25
N LYS A 113 -16.77 3.65 -3.36
CA LYS A 113 -15.64 4.18 -4.15
C LYS A 113 -15.66 5.68 -3.99
N SER A 114 -14.61 6.25 -3.45
CA SER A 114 -14.50 7.69 -3.32
C SER A 114 -13.70 8.30 -4.48
N PRO A 115 -14.15 9.41 -5.09
CA PRO A 115 -13.34 10.17 -6.04
C PRO A 115 -12.01 10.66 -5.46
N PHE A 116 -11.94 10.81 -4.13
CA PHE A 116 -10.74 11.25 -3.42
C PHE A 116 -9.63 10.18 -3.49
N GLU A 117 -9.94 8.94 -3.15
CA GLU A 117 -8.99 7.83 -3.19
C GLU A 117 -8.56 7.51 -4.63
N GLU A 118 -9.48 7.53 -5.59
CA GLU A 118 -9.14 7.36 -7.00
C GLU A 118 -8.19 8.44 -7.50
N SER A 119 -8.38 9.69 -7.06
CA SER A 119 -7.47 10.78 -7.38
C SER A 119 -6.09 10.59 -6.72
N PHE A 120 -6.06 10.14 -5.47
CA PHE A 120 -4.81 9.83 -4.77
C PHE A 120 -4.03 8.73 -5.50
N ILE A 121 -4.66 7.59 -5.80
CA ILE A 121 -4.01 6.46 -6.46
C ILE A 121 -3.52 6.84 -7.86
N ARG A 122 -4.28 7.67 -8.60
CA ARG A 122 -3.87 8.20 -9.90
C ARG A 122 -2.63 9.11 -9.78
N THR A 123 -2.47 9.82 -8.67
CA THR A 123 -1.34 10.72 -8.41
C THR A 123 -0.08 9.93 -8.04
N VAL A 124 -0.17 8.93 -7.17
CA VAL A 124 0.99 8.18 -6.69
C VAL A 124 1.50 7.11 -7.67
N ALA A 125 0.62 6.51 -8.49
CA ALA A 125 0.99 5.49 -9.47
C ALA A 125 2.18 5.87 -10.39
N PRO A 126 2.17 7.02 -11.09
CA PRO A 126 3.29 7.42 -11.93
C PRO A 126 4.57 7.71 -11.13
N LEU A 127 4.45 8.18 -9.89
CA LEU A 127 5.60 8.40 -9.00
C LEU A 127 6.28 7.07 -8.64
N LEU A 128 5.51 6.01 -8.49
CA LEU A 128 5.99 4.63 -8.32
C LEU A 128 6.41 3.98 -9.65
N ALA A 129 6.38 4.72 -10.76
CA ALA A 129 6.59 4.25 -12.13
C ALA A 129 5.68 3.06 -12.50
N VAL A 130 4.42 3.08 -12.05
CA VAL A 130 3.37 2.15 -12.47
C VAL A 130 2.55 2.81 -13.57
N ASP A 131 2.44 2.15 -14.71
CA ASP A 131 1.71 2.69 -15.86
C ASP A 131 0.19 2.52 -15.72
N ASP A 132 -0.57 3.20 -16.58
CA ASP A 132 -2.04 3.18 -16.53
C ASP A 132 -2.62 1.77 -16.71
N ARG A 133 -2.00 0.94 -17.54
CA ARG A 133 -2.47 -0.43 -17.81
C ARG A 133 -2.28 -1.30 -16.57
N GLU A 134 -1.11 -1.22 -15.95
CA GLU A 134 -0.82 -1.91 -14.70
C GLU A 134 -1.73 -1.44 -13.57
N ARG A 135 -1.98 -0.13 -13.44
CA ARG A 135 -2.91 0.44 -12.44
C ARG A 135 -4.34 -0.08 -12.63
N VAL A 136 -4.84 -0.14 -13.87
CA VAL A 136 -6.17 -0.66 -14.17
C VAL A 136 -6.28 -2.14 -13.83
N PHE A 137 -5.25 -2.94 -14.14
CA PHE A 137 -5.26 -4.35 -13.75
C PHE A 137 -5.18 -4.54 -12.23
N ALA A 138 -4.37 -3.74 -11.53
CA ALA A 138 -4.30 -3.75 -10.07
C ALA A 138 -5.67 -3.46 -9.43
N ARG A 139 -6.36 -2.42 -9.91
CA ARG A 139 -7.75 -2.12 -9.51
C ARG A 139 -8.68 -3.32 -9.74
N SER A 140 -8.63 -3.91 -10.94
CA SER A 140 -9.49 -5.03 -11.28
C SER A 140 -9.29 -6.24 -10.36
N ARG A 141 -8.03 -6.52 -9.95
CA ARG A 141 -7.71 -7.58 -8.99
C ARG A 141 -8.23 -7.25 -7.59
N ALA A 142 -8.02 -6.02 -7.11
CA ALA A 142 -8.56 -5.57 -5.82
C ALA A 142 -10.09 -5.68 -5.77
N GLU A 143 -10.81 -5.21 -6.80
CA GLU A 143 -12.27 -5.34 -6.90
C GLU A 143 -12.74 -6.79 -6.96
N ALA A 144 -11.96 -7.69 -7.59
CA ALA A 144 -12.26 -9.11 -7.61
C ALA A 144 -12.02 -9.79 -6.25
N ALA A 145 -11.05 -9.30 -5.46
CA ALA A 145 -10.80 -9.77 -4.10
C ALA A 145 -11.87 -9.27 -3.12
N ALA A 146 -12.26 -7.99 -3.19
CA ALA A 146 -13.29 -7.40 -2.35
C ALA A 146 -14.65 -8.11 -2.50
N ARG A 147 -15.03 -8.51 -3.72
CA ARG A 147 -16.26 -9.27 -3.99
C ARG A 147 -16.32 -10.68 -3.40
N LYS A 148 -15.18 -11.23 -2.94
CA LYS A 148 -15.10 -12.59 -2.38
C LYS A 148 -15.13 -12.61 -0.86
N ARG A 149 -15.08 -11.45 -0.21
CA ARG A 149 -15.20 -11.27 1.24
C ARG A 149 -16.68 -11.19 1.62
#